data_AF-M4B9F7-F1
#
_entry.id   AF-M4B9F7-F1
#
_cell.length_a   1.000
_cell.length_b   1.000
_cell.length_c   1.000
_cell.angle_alpha   90.00
_cell.angle_beta   90.00
_cell.angle_gamma   90.00
#
_symmetry.space_group_name_H-M   'P 1'
#
loop_
_entity.id
_entity.type
_entity.pdbx_description
1 polymer ?
#
loop_
_entity_poly.entity_id
_entity_poly.type
_entity_poly.pdbx_seq_one_letter_code
_entity_poly.pdbx_strand_id
1 'polypeptide(L)'
;MVKQYTATIWESQVQVKRILLIAKAPLVKFYVSCGFIVNNLSPIVHGKDPWFELELDCEAARRPVIIQVDAFTSEAFHGIPVAVVLLSSTAYHKDGASKWMQRVTMETTLSDTAFVAPVKDSFKTEDDIVEYHLRSFTPGTEVELNVHATLSAALALLDLKRVTTSQTLCFHTSSGLLVCRFETQRDTHRVLVVMNFPEVPINITDSIPSDWKDVASALNVSPKAIVDIKHVTTDLLVHVSPETFVTLAPDLKQLVQLDIRCLIVTAKVPQDNPSPVEALLLKSRKSLKTL
;
A
#
# COMPACT_ATOMS: atom_id res chain seq x y z
N MET A 1 13.77 0.48 27.04
CA MET A 1 13.26 1.39 28.09
C MET A 1 13.20 2.85 27.63
N VAL A 2 14.32 3.54 27.39
CA VAL A 2 14.30 4.99 27.02
C VAL A 2 13.51 5.29 25.74
N LYS A 3 13.71 4.52 24.66
CA LYS A 3 12.96 4.70 23.40
C LYS A 3 11.44 4.56 23.58
N GLN A 4 11.02 3.60 24.40
CA GLN A 4 9.61 3.38 24.70
C GLN A 4 9.05 4.50 25.59
N TYR A 5 9.80 4.92 26.62
CA TYR A 5 9.42 6.04 27.49
C TYR A 5 9.23 7.35 26.71
N THR A 6 10.19 7.68 25.86
CA THR A 6 10.10 8.88 25.01
C THR A 6 8.96 8.78 24.01
N ALA A 7 8.72 7.61 23.40
CA ALA A 7 7.53 7.34 22.59
C ALA A 7 6.22 7.61 23.34
N THR A 8 6.08 7.06 24.55
CA THR A 8 4.91 7.32 25.39
C THR A 8 4.72 8.82 25.65
N ILE A 9 5.78 9.58 25.91
CA ILE A 9 5.68 11.04 26.12
C ILE A 9 5.19 11.73 24.87
N TRP A 10 5.85 11.55 23.73
CA TRP A 10 5.47 12.32 22.55
C TRP A 10 4.14 11.85 21.96
N GLU A 11 3.67 10.63 22.22
CA GLU A 11 2.33 10.19 21.83
C GLU A 11 1.22 10.72 22.75
N SER A 12 1.39 10.61 24.07
CA SER A 12 0.32 10.90 25.03
C SER A 12 0.26 12.35 25.52
N GLN A 13 1.40 13.05 25.50
CA GLN A 13 1.52 14.41 26.02
C GLN A 13 1.74 15.41 24.89
N VAL A 14 0.68 15.73 24.15
CA VAL A 14 0.71 16.64 23.00
C VAL A 14 1.28 18.03 23.30
N GLN A 15 1.21 18.48 24.57
CA GLN A 15 1.79 19.74 25.04
C GLN A 15 3.32 19.72 25.12
N VAL A 16 3.93 18.54 25.22
CA VAL A 16 5.39 18.42 25.27
C VAL A 16 5.93 18.60 23.85
N LYS A 17 6.74 19.64 23.65
CA LYS A 17 7.35 19.94 22.36
C LYS A 17 8.73 19.32 22.19
N ARG A 18 9.49 19.23 23.28
CA ARG A 18 10.85 18.68 23.29
C ARG A 18 11.14 17.94 24.58
N ILE A 19 12.00 16.93 24.50
CA ILE A 19 12.62 16.28 25.66
C ILE A 19 14.11 16.61 25.62
N LEU A 20 14.63 17.16 26.73
CA LEU A 20 16.04 17.52 26.86
C LEU A 20 16.72 16.56 27.85
N LEU A 21 17.95 16.17 27.54
CA LEU A 21 18.82 15.45 28.48
C LEU A 21 20.29 15.79 28.25
N ILE A 22 21.12 15.47 29.24
CA ILE A 22 22.58 15.49 29.10
C ILE A 22 23.14 14.07 29.21
N ALA A 23 24.15 13.76 28.40
CA ALA A 23 24.79 12.43 28.41
C ALA A 23 26.31 12.52 28.28
N LYS A 24 27.01 11.60 28.96
CA LYS A 24 28.45 11.39 28.74
C LYS A 24 28.72 10.85 27.34
N ALA A 25 29.91 11.14 26.80
CA ALA A 25 30.34 10.70 25.46
C ALA A 25 30.01 9.23 25.12
N PRO A 26 30.24 8.24 26.01
CA PRO A 26 29.97 6.83 25.69
C PRO A 26 28.48 6.51 25.47
N LEU A 27 27.57 7.30 26.03
CA LEU A 27 26.12 7.09 25.95
C LEU A 27 25.46 7.86 24.80
N VAL A 28 26.17 8.78 24.15
CA VAL A 28 25.60 9.62 23.07
C VAL A 28 25.04 8.76 21.94
N LYS A 29 25.77 7.75 21.47
CA LYS A 29 25.30 6.84 20.40
C LYS A 29 24.01 6.11 20.77
N PHE A 30 23.84 5.76 22.04
CA PHE A 30 22.63 5.11 22.53
C PHE A 30 21.42 6.07 22.52
N TYR A 31 21.58 7.32 22.95
CA TYR A 31 20.48 8.28 22.90
C TYR A 31 20.14 8.71 21.47
N VAL A 32 21.14 8.82 20.59
CA VAL A 32 20.90 9.05 19.15
C VAL A 32 20.08 7.91 18.53
N SER A 33 20.34 6.66 18.88
CA SER A 33 19.51 5.53 18.41
C SER A 33 18.08 5.51 18.99
N CYS A 34 17.83 6.30 20.04
CA CYS A 34 16.51 6.55 20.61
C CYS A 34 15.78 7.77 19.98
N GLY A 35 16.39 8.46 19.01
CA GLY A 35 15.79 9.61 18.31
C GLY A 35 16.22 10.98 18.84
N PHE A 36 17.20 11.05 19.73
CA PHE A 36 17.79 12.32 20.15
C PHE A 36 18.80 12.85 19.14
N ILE A 37 18.91 14.17 19.06
CA ILE A 37 19.94 14.89 18.30
C ILE A 37 20.90 15.53 19.29
N VAL A 38 22.20 15.55 18.97
CA VAL A 38 23.22 16.23 19.77
C VAL A 38 23.23 17.72 19.42
N ASN A 39 23.02 18.58 20.40
CA ASN A 39 23.03 20.02 20.21
C ASN A 39 24.44 20.58 20.40
N ASN A 40 24.96 20.50 21.63
CA ASN A 40 26.19 21.16 22.05
C ASN A 40 26.93 20.35 23.13
N LEU A 41 28.16 20.78 23.45
CA LEU A 41 28.81 20.41 24.70
C LEU A 41 28.05 21.05 25.87
N SER A 42 27.74 20.29 26.90
CA SER A 42 27.03 20.83 28.08
C SER A 42 27.96 21.73 28.89
N PRO A 43 27.48 22.90 29.36
CA PRO A 43 28.23 23.73 30.30
C PRO A 43 28.33 23.11 31.70
N ILE A 44 27.56 22.06 31.98
CA ILE A 44 27.56 21.34 33.26
C ILE A 44 28.80 20.44 33.31
N VAL A 45 29.73 20.78 34.19
CA VAL A 45 30.96 20.00 34.42
C VAL A 45 30.72 19.02 35.57
N HIS A 46 30.67 17.73 35.26
CA HIS A 46 30.65 16.65 36.25
C HIS A 46 31.85 15.72 36.04
N GLY A 47 32.89 15.91 36.85
CA GLY A 47 34.16 15.20 36.71
C GLY A 47 35.05 15.79 35.62
N LYS A 48 35.90 14.95 35.00
CA LYS A 48 36.84 15.36 33.94
C LYS A 48 36.31 15.09 32.52
N ASP A 49 35.20 14.37 32.39
CA ASP A 49 34.66 13.94 31.09
C ASP A 49 33.73 15.02 30.50
N PRO A 50 33.74 15.21 29.17
CA PRO A 50 32.76 16.08 28.51
C PRO A 50 31.36 15.45 28.55
N TRP A 51 30.37 16.32 28.77
CA TRP A 51 28.94 16.01 28.66
C TRP A 51 28.37 16.69 27.42
N PHE A 52 27.33 16.09 26.85
CA PHE A 52 26.66 16.59 25.66
C PHE A 52 25.20 16.87 25.99
N GLU A 53 24.66 17.97 25.48
CA GLU A 53 23.23 18.27 25.49
C GLU A 53 22.58 17.59 24.29
N LEU A 54 21.47 16.92 24.54
CA LEU A 54 20.68 16.23 23.53
C LEU A 54 19.22 16.64 23.61
N GLU A 55 18.56 16.73 22.46
CA GLU A 55 17.13 17.00 22.37
C GLU A 55 16.40 15.98 21.50
N LEU A 56 15.15 15.69 21.85
CA LEU A 56 14.20 14.99 21.00
C LEU A 56 13.04 15.93 20.71
N ASP A 57 12.81 16.24 19.45
CA ASP A 57 11.67 17.04 18.99
C ASP A 57 10.40 16.17 18.93
N CYS A 58 9.51 16.38 19.89
CA CYS A 58 8.26 15.63 20.00
C CYS A 58 7.25 16.05 18.93
N GLU A 59 7.28 17.29 18.44
CA GLU A 59 6.40 17.74 17.36
C GLU A 59 6.81 17.09 16.05
N ALA A 60 8.11 17.01 15.76
CA ALA A 60 8.64 16.28 14.61
C ALA A 60 8.37 14.77 14.73
N ALA A 61 8.58 14.18 15.90
CA ALA A 61 8.36 12.74 16.12
C ALA A 61 6.89 12.30 15.93
N ARG A 62 5.92 13.21 16.12
CA ARG A 62 4.50 12.95 15.86
C ARG A 62 4.10 13.00 14.38
N ARG A 63 4.95 13.55 13.50
CA ARG A 63 4.60 13.68 12.09
C ARG A 63 4.62 12.28 11.45
N PRO A 64 3.52 11.85 10.82
CA PRO A 64 3.50 10.54 10.17
C PRO A 64 4.48 10.53 9.00
N VAL A 65 5.12 9.40 8.79
CA VAL A 65 5.95 9.18 7.60
C VAL A 65 5.02 8.83 6.44
N ILE A 66 5.20 9.51 5.32
CA ILE A 66 4.49 9.22 4.07
C ILE A 66 5.52 8.83 3.01
N ILE A 67 5.32 7.68 2.38
CA ILE A 67 6.10 7.19 1.24
C ILE A 67 5.17 7.00 0.08
N GLN A 68 5.56 7.48 -1.10
CA GLN A 68 4.86 7.13 -2.34
C GLN A 68 5.54 5.91 -2.95
N VAL A 69 4.73 4.91 -3.34
CA VAL A 69 5.17 3.69 -4.01
C VAL A 69 4.44 3.57 -5.32
N ASP A 70 5.19 3.30 -6.39
CA ASP A 70 4.65 3.01 -7.72
C ASP A 70 4.43 1.49 -7.85
N ALA A 71 3.18 1.05 -7.67
CA ALA A 71 2.83 -0.37 -7.66
C ALA A 71 2.87 -0.99 -9.08
N PHE A 72 3.21 -2.28 -9.14
CA PHE A 72 3.31 -3.09 -10.37
C PHE A 72 4.36 -2.63 -11.40
N THR A 73 5.36 -1.85 -10.97
CA THR A 73 6.46 -1.42 -11.83
C THR A 73 7.80 -1.53 -11.10
N SER A 74 8.89 -1.61 -11.86
CA SER A 74 10.26 -1.43 -11.35
C SER A 74 10.86 -0.07 -11.71
N GLU A 75 10.12 0.77 -12.43
CA GLU A 75 10.54 2.08 -12.92
C GLU A 75 9.71 3.17 -12.25
N ALA A 76 10.38 4.23 -11.82
CA ALA A 76 9.71 5.40 -11.24
C ALA A 76 8.75 6.03 -12.25
N PHE A 77 7.69 6.65 -11.75
CA PHE A 77 6.67 7.36 -12.53
C PHE A 77 5.85 6.47 -13.48
N HIS A 78 5.90 5.15 -13.27
CA HIS A 78 5.10 4.16 -13.99
C HIS A 78 4.19 3.39 -13.03
N GLY A 79 3.31 2.53 -13.53
CA GLY A 79 2.43 1.73 -12.68
C GLY A 79 1.36 2.56 -11.96
N ILE A 80 0.97 2.12 -10.75
CA ILE A 80 -0.12 2.74 -9.97
C ILE A 80 0.47 3.40 -8.72
N PRO A 81 0.47 4.74 -8.61
CA PRO A 81 1.02 5.43 -7.45
C PRO A 81 0.11 5.28 -6.22
N VAL A 82 0.71 4.89 -5.10
CA VAL A 82 0.05 4.70 -3.80
C VAL A 82 0.81 5.47 -2.73
N ALA A 83 0.09 6.26 -1.93
CA ALA A 83 0.67 6.81 -0.71
C ALA A 83 0.57 5.77 0.42
N VAL A 84 1.67 5.53 1.12
CA VAL A 84 1.75 4.69 2.31
C VAL A 84 2.07 5.57 3.51
N VAL A 85 1.15 5.63 4.47
CA VAL A 85 1.26 6.43 5.68
C VAL A 85 1.51 5.50 6.87
N LEU A 86 2.67 5.66 7.51
CA LEU A 86 3.00 4.91 8.72
C LEU A 86 2.51 5.64 9.96
N LEU A 87 1.74 4.92 10.77
CA LEU A 87 1.18 5.38 12.03
C LEU A 87 1.73 4.56 13.19
N SER A 88 1.70 5.12 14.39
CA SER A 88 1.80 4.30 15.60
C SER A 88 0.48 3.58 15.86
N SER A 89 0.53 2.50 16.66
CA SER A 89 -0.68 1.77 17.05
C SER A 89 -1.70 2.71 17.71
N THR A 90 -1.24 3.57 18.63
CA THR A 90 -2.08 4.59 19.29
C THR A 90 -2.78 5.52 18.28
N ALA A 91 -2.05 6.03 17.28
CA ALA A 91 -2.61 6.95 16.29
C ALA A 91 -3.61 6.26 15.35
N TYR A 92 -3.38 5.00 15.02
CA TYR A 92 -4.25 4.19 14.18
C TYR A 92 -5.62 3.90 14.82
N HIS A 93 -5.63 3.66 16.13
CA HIS A 93 -6.84 3.32 16.90
C HIS A 93 -7.52 4.52 17.57
N LYS A 94 -7.00 5.75 17.38
CA LYS A 94 -7.55 6.95 18.00
C LYS A 94 -8.97 7.25 17.51
N ASP A 95 -9.80 7.80 18.39
CA ASP A 95 -11.09 8.35 18.02
C ASP A 95 -10.98 9.36 16.87
N GLY A 96 -11.77 9.15 15.82
CA GLY A 96 -11.74 9.97 14.61
C GLY A 96 -10.62 9.63 13.62
N ALA A 97 -9.82 8.58 13.86
CA ALA A 97 -8.76 8.15 12.95
C ALA A 97 -9.29 7.90 11.52
N SER A 98 -10.43 7.24 11.36
CA SER A 98 -11.04 7.01 10.03
C SER A 98 -11.32 8.31 9.26
N LYS A 99 -11.87 9.32 9.94
CA LYS A 99 -12.15 10.64 9.33
C LYS A 99 -10.86 11.37 8.99
N TRP A 100 -9.84 11.23 9.82
CA TRP A 100 -8.53 11.80 9.55
C TRP A 100 -7.84 11.12 8.37
N MET A 101 -7.83 9.79 8.32
CA MET A 101 -7.29 8.99 7.22
C MET A 101 -7.95 9.37 5.89
N GLN A 102 -9.29 9.46 5.85
CA GLN A 102 -10.02 9.90 4.66
C GLN A 102 -9.59 11.30 4.18
N ARG A 103 -9.41 12.26 5.11
CA ARG A 103 -8.94 13.62 4.78
C ARG A 103 -7.53 13.61 4.23
N VAL A 104 -6.64 12.81 4.82
CA VAL A 104 -5.28 12.64 4.31
C VAL A 104 -5.30 12.07 2.90
N THR A 105 -6.12 11.05 2.64
CA THR A 105 -6.29 10.49 1.28
C THR A 105 -6.79 11.52 0.28
N MET A 106 -7.68 12.41 0.67
CA MET A 106 -8.12 13.51 -0.20
C MET A 106 -6.99 14.51 -0.50
N GLU A 107 -6.09 14.73 0.47
CA GLU A 107 -4.95 15.64 0.33
C GLU A 107 -3.83 15.05 -0.54
N THR A 108 -3.64 13.72 -0.57
CA THR A 108 -2.56 13.11 -1.38
C THR A 108 -2.79 13.23 -2.88
N THR A 109 -4.01 13.49 -3.34
CA THR A 109 -4.44 13.53 -4.75
C THR A 109 -4.25 12.21 -5.54
N LEU A 110 -3.76 11.15 -4.89
CA LEU A 110 -3.59 9.83 -5.49
C LEU A 110 -4.90 9.02 -5.47
N SER A 111 -4.94 7.93 -6.25
CA SER A 111 -6.12 7.06 -6.31
C SER A 111 -6.38 6.36 -4.98
N ASP A 112 -5.31 5.99 -4.27
CA ASP A 112 -5.36 5.19 -3.06
C ASP A 112 -4.30 5.63 -2.04
N THR A 113 -4.63 5.46 -0.76
CA THR A 113 -3.69 5.64 0.35
C THR A 113 -3.82 4.47 1.32
N ALA A 114 -2.70 3.82 1.62
CA ALA A 114 -2.56 2.76 2.61
C ALA A 114 -2.10 3.36 3.95
N PHE A 115 -2.80 3.06 5.04
CA PHE A 115 -2.40 3.41 6.40
C PHE A 115 -1.99 2.15 7.13
N VAL A 116 -0.76 2.15 7.65
CA VAL A 116 -0.12 0.96 8.23
C VAL A 116 0.36 1.27 9.64
N ALA A 117 0.09 0.37 10.59
CA ALA A 117 0.54 0.49 11.97
C ALA A 117 0.93 -0.88 12.54
N PRO A 118 1.95 -0.99 13.40
CA PRO A 118 2.28 -2.26 14.03
C PRO A 118 1.17 -2.71 15.00
N VAL A 119 0.89 -4.02 15.08
CA VAL A 119 -0.08 -4.57 16.06
C VAL A 119 0.47 -4.52 17.49
N LYS A 120 1.78 -4.70 17.65
CA LYS A 120 2.51 -4.57 18.92
C LYS A 120 3.69 -3.62 18.73
N ASP A 121 3.97 -2.80 19.75
CA ASP A 121 5.14 -1.90 19.75
C ASP A 121 6.50 -2.65 19.83
N SER A 122 6.47 -3.98 20.03
CA SER A 122 7.63 -4.85 20.02
C SER A 122 7.82 -5.50 18.65
N PHE A 123 8.80 -5.02 17.89
CA PHE A 123 9.18 -5.49 16.54
C PHE A 123 9.86 -6.87 16.49
N LYS A 124 9.66 -7.73 17.49
CA LYS A 124 10.27 -9.05 17.57
C LYS A 124 9.33 -10.02 18.28
N THR A 125 8.58 -10.77 17.49
CA THR A 125 8.21 -12.14 17.83
C THR A 125 9.45 -13.01 17.60
N GLU A 126 9.56 -14.13 18.33
CA GLU A 126 10.58 -15.16 18.07
C GLU A 126 10.34 -15.89 16.74
N ASP A 127 9.20 -15.62 16.11
CA ASP A 127 8.77 -16.17 14.83
C ASP A 127 9.12 -15.20 13.71
N ASP A 128 9.51 -15.72 12.54
CA ASP A 128 9.73 -14.99 11.28
C ASP A 128 8.45 -14.30 10.72
N ILE A 129 7.48 -13.95 11.58
CA ILE A 129 6.19 -13.35 11.26
C ILE A 129 6.07 -12.01 11.98
N VAL A 130 5.77 -10.95 11.23
CA VAL A 130 5.50 -9.61 11.77
C VAL A 130 4.10 -9.16 11.43
N GLU A 131 3.42 -8.55 12.39
CA GLU A 131 2.01 -8.22 12.29
C GLU A 131 1.77 -6.71 12.26
N TYR A 132 0.98 -6.28 11.27
CA TYR A 132 0.57 -4.90 11.08
C TYR A 132 -0.93 -4.81 10.90
N HIS A 133 -1.53 -3.71 11.35
CA HIS A 133 -2.83 -3.28 10.89
C HIS A 133 -2.68 -2.53 9.56
N LEU A 134 -3.64 -2.73 8.66
CA LEU A 134 -3.69 -2.03 7.37
C LEU A 134 -5.12 -1.62 7.04
N ARG A 135 -5.28 -0.35 6.66
CA ARG A 135 -6.50 0.20 6.05
C ARG A 135 -6.16 0.92 4.77
N SER A 136 -7.02 0.77 3.77
CA SER A 136 -6.83 1.41 2.47
C SER A 136 -8.01 2.31 2.17
N PHE A 137 -7.74 3.50 1.66
CA PHE A 137 -8.76 4.49 1.34
C PHE A 137 -8.58 4.96 -0.09
N THR A 138 -9.70 5.13 -0.78
CA THR A 138 -9.83 6.00 -1.95
C THR A 138 -10.26 7.40 -1.48
N PRO A 139 -10.21 8.44 -2.33
CA PRO A 139 -10.74 9.77 -1.97
C PRO A 139 -12.21 9.78 -1.55
N GLY A 140 -12.99 8.75 -1.89
CA GLY A 140 -14.41 8.66 -1.54
C GLY A 140 -14.72 7.81 -0.30
N THR A 141 -13.95 6.75 -0.04
CA THR A 141 -14.25 5.79 1.03
C THR A 141 -13.06 4.90 1.38
N GLU A 142 -13.12 4.29 2.56
CA GLU A 142 -12.36 3.10 2.89
C GLU A 142 -12.74 1.92 1.97
N VAL A 143 -11.74 1.11 1.62
CA VAL A 143 -11.87 -0.08 0.76
C VAL A 143 -11.46 -1.31 1.55
N GLU A 144 -12.29 -2.34 1.52
CA GLU A 144 -12.07 -3.57 2.31
C GLU A 144 -10.86 -4.38 1.85
N LEU A 145 -10.69 -4.53 0.53
CA LEU A 145 -9.55 -5.22 -0.08
C LEU A 145 -8.94 -4.36 -1.19
N ASN A 146 -7.65 -4.05 -1.04
CA ASN A 146 -6.90 -3.28 -2.02
C ASN A 146 -5.50 -3.89 -2.17
N VAL A 147 -5.30 -4.59 -3.29
CA VAL A 147 -4.10 -5.41 -3.53
C VAL A 147 -2.87 -4.51 -3.73
N HIS A 148 -2.96 -3.52 -4.62
CA HIS A 148 -1.82 -2.64 -4.90
C HIS A 148 -1.45 -1.81 -3.68
N ALA A 149 -2.42 -1.39 -2.86
CA ALA A 149 -2.14 -0.74 -1.58
C ALA A 149 -1.43 -1.66 -0.58
N THR A 150 -1.87 -2.93 -0.47
CA THR A 150 -1.24 -3.94 0.40
C THR A 150 0.21 -4.23 -0.01
N LEU A 151 0.45 -4.46 -1.31
CA LEU A 151 1.80 -4.69 -1.84
C LEU A 151 2.70 -3.48 -1.64
N SER A 152 2.16 -2.27 -1.85
CA SER A 152 2.89 -1.02 -1.60
C SER A 152 3.26 -0.84 -0.13
N ALA A 153 2.35 -1.18 0.79
CA ALA A 153 2.62 -1.14 2.22
C ALA A 153 3.75 -2.10 2.63
N ALA A 154 3.76 -3.32 2.10
CA ALA A 154 4.84 -4.28 2.35
C ALA A 154 6.19 -3.78 1.83
N LEU A 155 6.23 -3.23 0.60
CA LEU A 155 7.46 -2.68 0.03
C LEU A 155 7.96 -1.46 0.83
N ALA A 156 7.07 -0.56 1.23
CA ALA A 156 7.43 0.60 2.05
C ALA A 156 7.99 0.20 3.42
N LEU A 157 7.42 -0.83 4.07
CA LEU A 157 7.95 -1.35 5.33
C LEU A 157 9.34 -1.95 5.17
N LEU A 158 9.60 -2.64 4.04
CA LEU A 158 10.92 -3.19 3.73
C LEU A 158 11.94 -2.08 3.50
N ASP A 159 11.60 -1.08 2.69
CA ASP A 159 12.49 0.06 2.37
C ASP A 159 12.85 0.88 3.62
N LEU A 160 11.87 1.07 4.52
CA LEU A 160 12.08 1.70 5.82
C LEU A 160 12.80 0.81 6.85
N LYS A 161 13.23 -0.39 6.46
CA LYS A 161 13.91 -1.37 7.33
C LYS A 161 13.09 -1.70 8.58
N ARG A 162 11.76 -1.67 8.46
CA ARG A 162 10.83 -2.10 9.52
C ARG A 162 10.64 -3.61 9.51
N VAL A 163 10.94 -4.23 8.38
CA VAL A 163 10.92 -5.68 8.15
C VAL A 163 12.14 -6.08 7.31
N THR A 164 12.47 -7.37 7.28
CA THR A 164 13.50 -7.95 6.43
C THR A 164 12.89 -8.89 5.40
N THR A 165 13.64 -9.23 4.35
CA THR A 165 13.20 -10.17 3.31
C THR A 165 12.98 -11.59 3.82
N SER A 166 13.53 -11.95 4.99
CA SER A 166 13.30 -13.24 5.64
C SER A 166 11.97 -13.32 6.39
N GLN A 167 11.32 -12.18 6.66
CA GLN A 167 10.10 -12.12 7.44
C GLN A 167 8.85 -12.24 6.55
N THR A 168 7.83 -12.87 7.11
CA THR A 168 6.46 -12.90 6.58
C THR A 168 5.66 -11.76 7.21
N LEU A 169 5.00 -10.95 6.40
CA LEU A 169 4.13 -9.85 6.85
C LEU A 169 2.69 -10.32 6.89
N CYS A 170 2.06 -10.14 8.03
CA CYS A 170 0.64 -10.40 8.24
C CYS A 170 -0.09 -9.08 8.47
N PHE A 171 -0.92 -8.68 7.51
CA PHE A 171 -1.76 -7.49 7.60
C PHE A 171 -3.16 -7.85 8.09
N HIS A 172 -3.54 -7.28 9.24
CA HIS A 172 -4.89 -7.33 9.79
C HIS A 172 -5.73 -6.22 9.14
N THR A 173 -6.69 -6.62 8.30
CA THR A 173 -7.60 -5.72 7.57
C THR A 173 -9.06 -6.03 7.89
N SER A 174 -10.00 -5.18 7.43
CA SER A 174 -11.44 -5.46 7.56
C SER A 174 -11.89 -6.68 6.74
N SER A 175 -11.20 -6.99 5.64
CA SER A 175 -11.46 -8.18 4.81
C SER A 175 -10.78 -9.46 5.34
N GLY A 176 -10.08 -9.37 6.48
CA GLY A 176 -9.36 -10.48 7.09
C GLY A 176 -7.84 -10.34 7.02
N LEU A 177 -7.14 -11.46 7.20
CA LEU A 177 -5.69 -11.50 7.26
C LEU A 177 -5.09 -11.62 5.85
N LEU A 178 -4.25 -10.66 5.47
CA LEU A 178 -3.51 -10.67 4.20
C LEU A 178 -2.05 -10.97 4.47
N VAL A 179 -1.51 -11.99 3.81
CA VAL A 179 -0.14 -12.47 4.03
C VAL A 179 0.75 -12.10 2.86
N CYS A 180 1.84 -11.39 3.14
CA CYS A 180 2.87 -11.01 2.18
C CYS A 180 4.22 -11.66 2.55
N ARG A 181 4.98 -12.06 1.54
CA ARG A 181 6.35 -12.58 1.63
C ARG A 181 7.24 -11.86 0.63
N PHE A 182 8.55 -11.97 0.80
CA PHE A 182 9.52 -11.42 -0.12
C PHE A 182 10.29 -12.53 -0.83
N GLU A 183 10.42 -12.39 -2.14
CA GLU A 183 11.21 -13.31 -2.97
C GLU A 183 12.28 -12.53 -3.72
N THR A 184 13.47 -13.09 -3.87
CA THR A 184 14.53 -12.46 -4.67
C THR A 184 14.65 -13.19 -6.00
N GLN A 185 14.47 -12.47 -7.10
CA GLN A 185 14.74 -13.03 -8.42
C GLN A 185 16.23 -13.36 -8.57
N ARG A 186 16.52 -14.58 -9.03
CA ARG A 186 17.90 -15.07 -9.16
C ARG A 186 18.73 -14.28 -10.17
N ASP A 187 18.10 -13.89 -11.29
CA ASP A 187 18.83 -13.29 -12.41
C ASP A 187 19.03 -11.78 -12.26
N THR A 188 18.05 -11.09 -11.64
CA THR A 188 18.04 -9.63 -11.54
C THR A 188 18.39 -9.12 -10.14
N HIS A 189 18.47 -10.01 -9.15
CA HIS A 189 18.57 -9.69 -7.72
C HIS A 189 17.48 -8.73 -7.21
N ARG A 190 16.37 -8.59 -7.93
CA ARG A 190 15.23 -7.76 -7.52
C ARG A 190 14.41 -8.47 -6.45
N VAL A 191 13.95 -7.71 -5.47
CA VAL A 191 13.00 -8.19 -4.46
C VAL A 191 11.58 -8.01 -4.98
N LEU A 192 10.81 -9.09 -4.97
CA LEU A 192 9.39 -9.13 -5.28
C LEU A 192 8.61 -9.26 -3.97
N VAL A 193 7.50 -8.54 -3.89
CA VAL A 193 6.48 -8.76 -2.84
C VAL A 193 5.46 -9.74 -3.39
N VAL A 194 5.29 -10.88 -2.71
CA VAL A 194 4.34 -11.92 -3.07
C VAL A 194 3.24 -11.95 -2.03
N MET A 195 1.99 -11.91 -2.47
CA MET A 195 0.81 -11.90 -1.61
C MET A 195 -0.10 -13.08 -1.93
N ASN A 196 -0.66 -13.72 -0.90
CA ASN A 196 -1.75 -14.66 -1.09
C ASN A 196 -3.07 -13.88 -1.23
N PHE A 197 -3.80 -14.14 -2.31
CA PHE A 197 -5.11 -13.54 -2.52
C PHE A 197 -6.19 -14.33 -1.77
N PRO A 198 -7.17 -13.66 -1.17
CA PRO A 198 -8.33 -14.37 -0.63
C PRO A 198 -9.05 -15.09 -1.78
N GLU A 199 -9.40 -16.35 -1.55
CA GLU A 199 -10.20 -17.13 -2.51
C GLU A 199 -11.61 -16.54 -2.58
N VAL A 200 -11.96 -16.01 -3.74
CA VAL A 200 -13.32 -15.57 -4.05
C VAL A 200 -14.00 -16.68 -4.85
N PRO A 201 -15.21 -17.13 -4.50
CA PRO A 201 -15.97 -18.08 -5.32
C PRO A 201 -16.21 -17.48 -6.71
N ILE A 202 -15.61 -18.09 -7.73
CA ILE A 202 -15.75 -17.65 -9.11
C ILE A 202 -16.89 -18.46 -9.76
N ASN A 203 -18.00 -17.78 -10.06
CA ASN A 203 -19.02 -18.32 -10.95
C ASN A 203 -18.68 -17.87 -12.37
N ILE A 204 -18.18 -18.80 -13.18
CA ILE A 204 -17.97 -18.61 -14.61
C ILE A 204 -19.18 -19.16 -15.32
N THR A 205 -19.76 -18.38 -16.22
CA THR A 205 -20.83 -18.85 -17.10
C THR A 205 -20.38 -18.70 -18.54
N ASP A 206 -20.49 -19.77 -19.31
CA ASP A 206 -20.18 -19.79 -20.75
C ASP A 206 -21.33 -19.20 -21.59
N SER A 207 -22.42 -18.75 -20.95
CA SER A 207 -23.49 -18.04 -21.63
C SER A 207 -22.99 -16.67 -22.07
N ILE A 208 -22.69 -16.53 -23.35
CA ILE A 208 -22.41 -15.24 -24.00
C ILE A 208 -23.60 -14.32 -23.69
N PRO A 209 -23.41 -13.15 -23.05
CA PRO A 209 -24.50 -12.21 -22.81
C PRO A 209 -25.19 -11.89 -24.13
N SER A 210 -26.53 -11.80 -24.14
CA SER A 210 -27.29 -11.40 -25.35
C SER A 210 -26.79 -10.08 -25.95
N ASP A 211 -26.18 -9.25 -25.10
CA ASP A 211 -25.76 -7.88 -25.34
C ASP A 211 -24.26 -7.81 -25.71
N TRP A 212 -23.61 -8.93 -26.05
CA TRP A 212 -22.17 -8.95 -26.42
C TRP A 212 -21.84 -8.07 -27.62
N LYS A 213 -22.80 -7.81 -28.51
CA LYS A 213 -22.64 -6.85 -29.62
C LYS A 213 -22.48 -5.43 -29.11
N ASP A 214 -23.13 -5.11 -27.99
CA ASP A 214 -22.98 -3.82 -27.32
C ASP A 214 -21.59 -3.71 -26.68
N VAL A 215 -20.97 -4.83 -26.28
CA VAL A 215 -19.57 -4.88 -25.83
C VAL A 215 -18.61 -4.59 -26.99
N ALA A 216 -18.80 -5.21 -28.16
CA ALA A 216 -17.97 -4.92 -29.34
C ALA A 216 -18.09 -3.46 -29.78
N SER A 217 -19.32 -2.92 -29.78
CA SER A 217 -19.61 -1.51 -30.06
C SER A 217 -18.95 -0.59 -29.03
N ALA A 218 -19.08 -0.88 -27.74
CA ALA A 218 -18.49 -0.09 -26.67
C ALA A 218 -16.96 -0.12 -26.68
N LEU A 219 -16.34 -1.19 -27.20
CA LEU A 219 -14.89 -1.27 -27.42
C LEU A 219 -14.43 -0.63 -28.74
N ASN A 220 -15.37 -0.21 -29.62
CA ASN A 220 -15.11 0.23 -30.99
C ASN A 220 -14.32 -0.80 -31.82
N VAL A 221 -14.64 -2.08 -31.67
CA VAL A 221 -13.97 -3.18 -32.40
C VAL A 221 -14.95 -3.96 -33.25
N SER A 222 -14.44 -4.61 -34.30
CA SER A 222 -15.21 -5.60 -35.05
C SER A 222 -15.57 -6.78 -34.14
N PRO A 223 -16.80 -7.31 -34.18
CA PRO A 223 -17.18 -8.53 -33.47
C PRO A 223 -16.22 -9.72 -33.69
N LYS A 224 -15.56 -9.80 -34.86
CA LYS A 224 -14.58 -10.85 -35.19
C LYS A 224 -13.25 -10.71 -34.44
N ALA A 225 -12.97 -9.53 -33.89
CA ALA A 225 -11.76 -9.27 -33.13
C ALA A 225 -11.83 -9.79 -31.68
N ILE A 226 -13.04 -10.11 -31.22
CA ILE A 226 -13.27 -10.76 -29.93
C ILE A 226 -13.11 -12.27 -30.11
N VAL A 227 -12.16 -12.83 -29.37
CA VAL A 227 -11.81 -14.25 -29.36
C VAL A 227 -12.69 -15.02 -28.38
N ASP A 228 -12.94 -14.45 -27.20
CA ASP A 228 -13.73 -15.08 -26.14
C ASP A 228 -14.35 -14.00 -25.23
N ILE A 229 -15.48 -14.33 -24.60
CA ILE A 229 -16.13 -13.49 -23.59
C ILE A 229 -16.62 -14.39 -22.46
N LYS A 230 -16.23 -14.06 -21.23
CA LYS A 230 -16.67 -14.78 -20.03
C LYS A 230 -17.30 -13.84 -19.03
N HIS A 231 -18.46 -14.23 -18.53
CA HIS A 231 -19.03 -13.59 -17.35
C HIS A 231 -18.40 -14.20 -16.11
N VAL A 232 -17.79 -13.35 -15.28
CA VAL A 232 -17.06 -13.73 -14.07
C VAL A 232 -17.71 -13.02 -12.90
N THR A 233 -18.62 -13.71 -12.21
CA THR A 233 -19.46 -13.12 -11.15
C THR A 233 -20.32 -11.94 -11.62
N THR A 234 -19.85 -10.70 -11.45
CA THR A 234 -20.49 -9.44 -11.91
C THR A 234 -19.63 -8.67 -12.91
N ASP A 235 -18.47 -9.23 -13.27
CA ASP A 235 -17.52 -8.67 -14.23
C ASP A 235 -17.59 -9.41 -15.56
N LEU A 236 -17.13 -8.75 -16.62
CA LEU A 236 -16.98 -9.32 -17.93
C LEU A 236 -15.50 -9.36 -18.32
N LEU A 237 -15.00 -10.55 -18.68
CA LEU A 237 -13.67 -10.75 -19.24
C LEU A 237 -13.79 -10.92 -20.75
N VAL A 238 -13.12 -10.08 -21.52
CA VAL A 238 -13.13 -10.08 -22.99
C VAL A 238 -11.73 -10.34 -23.50
N HIS A 239 -11.56 -11.44 -24.22
CA HIS A 239 -10.32 -11.76 -24.90
C HIS A 239 -10.38 -11.23 -26.33
N VAL A 240 -9.44 -10.37 -26.71
CA VAL A 240 -9.28 -9.86 -28.08
C VAL A 240 -7.96 -10.33 -28.71
N SER A 241 -7.81 -10.14 -30.02
CA SER A 241 -6.52 -10.37 -30.68
C SER A 241 -5.44 -9.36 -30.21
N PRO A 242 -4.15 -9.70 -30.26
CA PRO A 242 -3.07 -8.79 -29.86
C PRO A 242 -3.05 -7.49 -30.66
N GLU A 243 -3.34 -7.56 -31.96
CA GLU A 243 -3.39 -6.40 -32.86
C GLU A 243 -4.56 -5.47 -32.52
N THR A 244 -5.67 -6.06 -32.05
CA THR A 244 -6.83 -5.31 -31.59
C THR A 244 -6.55 -4.65 -30.26
N PHE A 245 -5.91 -5.35 -29.32
CA PHE A 245 -5.63 -4.86 -27.97
C PHE A 245 -4.86 -3.53 -27.98
N VAL A 246 -3.81 -3.45 -28.80
CA VAL A 246 -2.95 -2.25 -28.90
C VAL A 246 -3.64 -1.06 -29.58
N THR A 247 -4.76 -1.28 -30.27
CA THR A 247 -5.54 -0.23 -30.98
C THR A 247 -6.88 0.07 -30.32
N LEU A 248 -7.15 -0.49 -29.12
CA LEU A 248 -8.41 -0.28 -28.41
C LEU A 248 -8.66 1.21 -28.15
N ALA A 249 -9.85 1.66 -28.53
CA ALA A 249 -10.34 3.01 -28.26
C ALA A 249 -11.78 2.94 -27.69
N PRO A 250 -11.96 2.50 -26.43
CA PRO A 250 -13.28 2.25 -25.89
C PRO A 250 -14.13 3.52 -25.76
N ASP A 251 -15.42 3.44 -26.11
CA ASP A 251 -16.42 4.46 -25.83
C ASP A 251 -16.93 4.33 -24.38
N LEU A 252 -16.36 5.16 -23.50
CA LEU A 252 -16.72 5.20 -22.09
C LEU A 252 -18.21 5.47 -21.84
N LYS A 253 -18.91 6.17 -22.74
CA LYS A 253 -20.35 6.44 -22.59
C LYS A 253 -21.18 5.19 -22.78
N GLN A 254 -20.81 4.35 -23.76
CA GLN A 254 -21.46 3.07 -24.01
C GLN A 254 -21.14 2.07 -22.88
N LEU A 255 -19.88 2.04 -22.41
CA LEU A 255 -19.48 1.15 -21.32
C LEU A 255 -20.27 1.37 -20.03
N VAL A 256 -20.62 2.62 -19.69
CA VAL A 256 -21.43 2.93 -18.50
C VAL A 256 -22.87 2.41 -18.64
N GLN A 257 -23.36 2.15 -19.86
CA GLN A 257 -24.70 1.61 -20.05
C GLN A 257 -24.79 0.11 -19.74
N LEU A 258 -23.68 -0.63 -19.92
CA LEU A 258 -23.62 -2.06 -19.62
C LEU A 258 -23.94 -2.34 -18.15
N ASP A 259 -24.77 -3.35 -17.91
CA ASP A 259 -25.13 -3.82 -16.56
C ASP A 259 -24.07 -4.77 -15.99
N ILE A 260 -22.84 -4.27 -15.92
CA ILE A 260 -21.68 -4.98 -15.39
C ILE A 260 -20.95 -4.07 -14.39
N ARG A 261 -20.26 -4.66 -13.42
CA ARG A 261 -19.41 -3.93 -12.49
C ARG A 261 -18.11 -3.48 -13.18
N CYS A 262 -17.45 -4.41 -13.86
CA CYS A 262 -16.18 -4.17 -14.50
C CYS A 262 -16.08 -4.90 -15.84
N LEU A 263 -15.41 -4.27 -16.80
CA LEU A 263 -14.96 -4.89 -18.04
C LEU A 263 -13.44 -5.04 -17.99
N ILE A 264 -12.96 -6.27 -18.16
CA ILE A 264 -11.53 -6.59 -18.27
C ILE A 264 -11.29 -7.01 -19.72
N VAL A 265 -10.44 -6.31 -20.43
CA VAL A 265 -10.01 -6.70 -21.78
C VAL A 265 -8.60 -7.26 -21.69
N THR A 266 -8.34 -8.39 -22.36
CA THR A 266 -7.02 -9.04 -22.37
C THR A 266 -6.70 -9.62 -23.74
N ALA A 267 -5.41 -9.86 -24.00
CA ALA A 267 -4.93 -10.51 -25.21
C ALA A 267 -3.76 -11.44 -24.89
N LYS A 268 -3.50 -12.39 -25.81
CA LYS A 268 -2.34 -13.27 -25.70
C LYS A 268 -1.08 -12.47 -26.04
N VAL A 269 -0.05 -12.53 -25.21
CA VAL A 269 1.24 -11.90 -25.55
C VAL A 269 1.91 -12.69 -26.69
N PRO A 270 2.41 -12.04 -27.76
CA PRO A 270 3.20 -12.70 -28.80
C PRO A 270 4.46 -13.36 -28.20
N GLN A 271 4.83 -14.54 -28.69
CA GLN A 271 5.92 -15.35 -28.10
C GLN A 271 7.29 -14.64 -28.05
N ASP A 272 7.50 -13.61 -28.87
CA ASP A 272 8.77 -12.87 -28.97
C ASP A 272 8.89 -11.69 -27.99
N ASN A 273 7.90 -11.45 -27.13
CA ASN A 273 7.95 -10.38 -26.11
C ASN A 273 7.65 -10.95 -24.71
N PRO A 274 8.64 -11.09 -23.82
CA PRO A 274 8.46 -11.70 -22.50
C PRO A 274 7.88 -10.74 -21.43
N SER A 275 7.44 -9.54 -21.81
CA SER A 275 6.76 -8.60 -20.90
C SER A 275 5.41 -9.18 -20.43
N PRO A 276 4.95 -8.92 -19.19
CA PRO A 276 3.81 -9.63 -18.61
C PRO A 276 2.51 -9.32 -19.37
N VAL A 277 1.56 -10.24 -19.25
CA VAL A 277 0.19 -10.16 -19.79
C VAL A 277 -0.37 -8.75 -19.62
N GLU A 278 -0.64 -8.07 -20.74
CA GLU A 278 -1.32 -6.78 -20.71
C GLU A 278 -2.83 -7.01 -20.54
N ALA A 279 -3.39 -6.39 -19.51
CA ALA A 279 -4.83 -6.38 -19.26
C ALA A 279 -5.28 -4.93 -19.05
N LEU A 280 -6.30 -4.52 -19.79
CA LEU A 280 -6.95 -3.23 -19.65
C LEU A 280 -8.18 -3.39 -18.76
N LEU A 281 -8.18 -2.73 -17.60
CA LEU A 281 -9.29 -2.76 -16.64
C LEU A 281 -10.15 -1.50 -16.79
N LEU A 282 -11.43 -1.66 -17.14
CA LEU A 282 -12.40 -0.57 -17.29
C LEU A 282 -13.55 -0.78 -16.29
N LYS A 283 -13.62 0.06 -15.26
CA LYS A 283 -14.68 -0.02 -14.23
C LYS A 283 -15.90 0.80 -14.62
N SER A 284 -17.10 0.20 -14.54
CA SER A 284 -18.37 0.92 -14.67
C SER A 284 -18.84 1.40 -13.29
N ARG A 285 -19.26 2.67 -13.18
CA ARG A 285 -19.63 3.29 -11.89
C ARG A 285 -20.95 2.76 -11.29
N LYS A 286 -21.69 1.89 -11.98
CA LYS A 286 -23.06 1.52 -11.56
C LYS A 286 -23.14 0.65 -10.29
N SER A 287 -22.09 -0.09 -9.89
CA SER A 287 -22.23 -1.12 -8.84
C SER A 287 -21.39 -0.95 -7.56
N LEU A 288 -20.89 0.24 -7.22
CA LEU A 288 -20.15 0.46 -5.96
C LEU A 288 -20.99 0.34 -4.67
N LYS A 289 -22.22 -0.19 -4.73
CA LYS A 289 -23.14 -0.26 -3.58
C LYS A 289 -23.15 -1.58 -2.81
N THR A 290 -22.37 -2.58 -3.22
CA THR A 290 -22.34 -3.85 -2.49
C THR A 290 -21.00 -4.55 -2.72
N LEU A 291 -20.08 -4.36 -1.78
CA LEU A 291 -19.28 -5.44 -1.21
C LEU A 291 -19.77 -5.56 0.24
#